data_AF-A0A3C0B9J6-F1
#
_entry.id   AF-A0A3C0B9J6-F1
#
_cell.length_a   1.000
_cell.length_b   1.000
_cell.length_c   1.000
_cell.angle_alpha   90.00
_cell.angle_beta   90.00
_cell.angle_gamma   90.00
#
_symmetry.space_group_name_H-M   'P 1'
#
loop_
_entity.id
_entity.type
_entity.pdbx_description
1 polymer ?
#
loop_
_entity_poly.entity_id
_entity_poly.type
_entity_poly.pdbx_seq_one_letter_code
_entity_poly.pdbx_strand_id
1 'polypeptide(L)' 'MQEIRKRIVYIDLIKVFLTCMVVAHHAGQAYGNTGGVWLVSDAPKLDYLKSFFFINASYMMGFYFFISGYF' A
#
# COMPACT_ATOMS: atom_id res chain seq x y z
N MET A 1 -10.22 -16.60 -31.35
CA MET A 1 -11.00 -15.39 -31.03
C MET A 1 -10.49 -14.89 -29.70
N GLN A 2 -10.02 -13.65 -29.61
CA GLN A 2 -9.69 -13.07 -28.31
C GLN A 2 -11.01 -12.69 -27.65
N GLU A 3 -11.39 -13.41 -26.59
CA GLU A 3 -12.49 -13.01 -25.72
C GLU A 3 -12.20 -11.60 -25.19
N ILE A 4 -12.97 -10.61 -25.64
CA ILE A 4 -12.88 -9.23 -25.12
C ILE A 4 -13.48 -9.28 -23.71
N ARG A 5 -12.65 -9.65 -22.73
CA ARG A 5 -13.01 -9.62 -21.31
C ARG A 5 -13.48 -8.21 -20.98
N LYS A 6 -14.77 -8.05 -20.66
CA LYS A 6 -15.33 -6.76 -20.22
C LYS A 6 -14.51 -6.26 -19.04
N ARG A 7 -13.77 -5.16 -19.26
CA ARG A 7 -12.97 -4.52 -18.23
C ARG A 7 -13.89 -4.00 -17.14
N ILE A 8 -13.56 -4.34 -15.90
CA ILE A 8 -14.38 -3.99 -14.75
C ILE A 8 -13.82 -2.72 -14.14
N VAL A 9 -14.40 -1.57 -14.49
CA VAL A 9 -13.88 -0.24 -14.10
C VAL A 9 -13.75 -0.07 -12.59
N TYR A 10 -14.65 -0.64 -11.79
CA TYR A 10 -14.56 -0.54 -10.34
C TYR A 10 -13.35 -1.28 -9.75
N ILE A 11 -12.90 -2.38 -10.38
CA ILE A 11 -11.70 -3.10 -9.96
C ILE A 11 -10.46 -2.25 -10.24
N ASP A 12 -10.43 -1.54 -11.37
CA ASP A 12 -9.33 -0.64 -11.70
C ASP A 12 -9.21 0.49 -10.67
N LEU A 13 -10.33 1.07 -10.22
CA LEU A 13 -10.34 2.08 -9.16
C LEU A 13 -9.84 1.53 -7.82
N ILE A 14 -10.21 0.29 -7.46
CA ILE A 14 -9.70 -0.37 -6.26
C ILE A 14 -8.19 -0.58 -6.37
N LYS A 15 -7.69 -1.07 -7.51
CA LYS A 15 -6.24 -1.25 -7.74
C LYS A 15 -5.50 0.09 -7.58
N VAL A 16 -6.01 1.17 -8.16
CA VAL A 16 -5.43 2.52 -8.01
C VAL A 16 -5.40 2.96 -6.54
N PHE A 17 -6.50 2.81 -5.81
CA PHE A 17 -6.56 3.13 -4.38
C PHE A 17 -5.52 2.33 -3.57
N LEU A 18 -5.42 1.02 -3.82
CA LEU A 18 -4.46 0.16 -3.15
C LEU A 18 -3.02 0.58 -3.47
N THR A 19 -2.72 0.94 -4.72
CA THR A 19 -1.40 1.46 -5.12
C THR A 19 -1.07 2.76 -4.40
N CYS A 20 -1.99 3.72 -4.32
CA CYS A 20 -1.79 4.97 -3.57
C CYS A 20 -1.43 4.70 -2.11
N MET A 21 -2.06 3.71 -1.49
CA MET A 21 -1.82 3.38 -0.09
C MET A 21 -0.47 2.66 0.13
N VAL A 22 0.02 1.90 -0.86
CA VAL A 22 1.41 1.39 -0.88
C VAL A 22 2.42 2.53 -0.94
N VAL A 23 2.20 3.52 -1.81
CA VAL A 23 3.06 4.70 -1.90
C VAL A 23 3.08 5.45 -0.57
N ALA A 24 1.91 5.67 0.05
CA ALA A 24 1.81 6.30 1.37
C ALA A 24 2.53 5.50 2.47
N HIS A 25 2.47 4.17 2.43
CA HIS A 25 3.22 3.31 3.35
C HIS A 25 4.72 3.59 3.27
N HIS A 26 5.30 3.48 2.08
CA HIS A 26 6.74 3.62 1.89
C HIS A 26 7.22 5.06 2.11
N ALA A 27 6.45 6.07 1.69
CA ALA A 27 6.74 7.46 1.98
C ALA A 27 6.72 7.74 3.50
N GLY A 28 5.82 7.10 4.24
CA GLY A 28 5.70 7.26 5.69
C GLY A 28 6.80 6.56 6.49
N GLN A 29 7.45 5.51 5.98
CA GLN A 29 8.39 4.68 6.75
C GLN A 29 9.59 5.46 7.31
N ALA A 30 9.99 6.57 6.66
CA ALA A 30 11.03 7.47 7.17
C ALA A 30 10.62 8.22 8.45
N TYR A 31 9.32 8.43 8.64
CA TYR A 31 8.75 9.26 9.70
C TYR A 31 8.17 8.45 10.87
N GLY A 32 8.08 7.12 10.75
CA GLY A 32 7.60 6.26 11.84
C GLY A 32 8.70 5.44 12.48
N ASN A 33 8.42 4.91 13.67
CA ASN A 33 9.40 4.16 14.46
C ASN A 33 9.53 2.69 14.01
N THR A 34 9.51 2.43 12.70
CA THR A 34 9.41 1.10 12.09
C THR A 34 10.75 0.37 11.94
N GLY A 35 11.83 0.87 12.53
CA GLY A 35 13.12 0.18 12.62
C GLY A 35 14.02 0.23 11.37
N GLY A 36 13.69 1.06 10.38
CA GLY A 36 14.54 1.28 9.19
C GLY A 36 15.72 2.23 9.47
N VAL A 37 16.84 2.00 8.78
CA VAL A 37 18.00 2.92 8.78
C VAL A 37 17.76 4.00 7.72
N TRP A 38 17.45 5.21 8.16
CA TRP A 38 17.20 6.36 7.28
C TRP A 38 18.31 7.40 7.42
N LEU A 39 18.76 7.95 6.29
CA LEU A 39 19.85 8.95 6.24
C LEU A 39 19.49 10.25 6.98
N VAL A 40 18.20 10.59 6.99
CA VAL A 40 17.63 11.76 7.65
C VAL A 40 16.59 11.25 8.66
N SER A 41 16.80 11.55 9.94
CA SER A 41 15.88 11.20 11.02
C SER A 41 15.62 12.46 11.86
N ASP A 42 14.96 13.43 11.24
CA ASP A 42 14.48 14.61 11.95
C ASP A 42 13.32 14.21 12.87
N ALA A 43 13.41 14.56 14.15
CA ALA A 43 12.31 14.43 15.10
C ALA A 43 11.19 15.42 14.72
N PRO A 44 9.90 15.12 14.95
CA PRO A 44 9.35 14.03 15.77
C PRO A 44 8.83 12.82 14.97
N LYS A 45 9.08 11.62 15.50
CA LYS A 45 8.45 10.37 15.01
C LYS A 45 7.04 10.27 15.57
N LEU A 46 6.04 10.01 14.73
CA LEU A 46 4.65 9.83 15.17
C LEU A 46 4.38 8.36 15.51
N ASP A 47 3.98 8.06 16.75
CA ASP A 47 3.69 6.68 17.18
C ASP A 47 2.45 6.08 16.50
N TYR A 48 1.48 6.90 16.09
CA TYR A 48 0.27 6.42 15.40
C TYR A 48 0.56 5.79 14.02
N LEU A 49 1.67 6.19 13.36
CA LEU A 49 2.10 5.60 12.08
C LEU A 49 2.38 4.11 12.18
N LYS A 50 2.72 3.60 13.38
CA LYS A 50 2.97 2.17 13.60
C LYS A 50 1.74 1.32 13.30
N SER A 51 0.56 1.75 13.75
CA SER A 51 -0.71 1.05 13.49
C SER A 51 -1.06 1.09 11.99
N PHE A 52 -0.83 2.23 11.34
CA PHE A 52 -1.02 2.37 9.90
C PHE A 52 -0.13 1.41 9.10
N PHE A 53 1.16 1.31 9.43
CA PHE A 53 2.06 0.37 8.75
C PHE A 53 1.69 -1.08 9.01
N PHE A 54 1.27 -1.44 10.23
CA PHE A 54 0.87 -2.80 10.55
C PHE A 54 -0.36 -3.25 9.74
N ILE A 55 -1.37 -2.37 9.61
CA ILE A 55 -2.57 -2.65 8.82
C ILE A 55 -2.23 -2.73 7.33
N ASN A 56 -1.40 -1.82 6.82
CA ASN A 56 -0.98 -1.87 5.42
C ASN A 56 -0.15 -3.11 5.07
N ALA A 57 0.77 -3.50 5.96
CA ALA A 57 1.63 -4.67 5.73
C ALA A 57 0.84 -5.99 5.78
N SER A 58 -0.14 -6.11 6.68
CA SER A 58 -0.91 -7.35 6.86
C SER A 58 -1.96 -7.58 5.78
N TYR A 59 -2.72 -6.55 5.39
CA TYR A 59 -3.87 -6.72 4.50
C TYR A 59 -3.63 -6.22 3.07
N MET A 60 -3.00 -5.05 2.89
CA MET A 60 -3.03 -4.39 1.58
C MET A 60 -2.19 -5.06 0.52
N MET A 61 -1.00 -5.55 0.86
CA MET A 61 -0.14 -6.20 -0.12
C MET A 61 -0.76 -7.51 -0.60
N GLY A 62 -1.18 -8.38 0.33
CA GLY A 62 -1.83 -9.65 -0.02
C GLY A 62 -3.12 -9.47 -0.81
N PHE A 63 -3.98 -8.52 -0.40
CA PHE A 63 -5.23 -8.23 -1.09
C PHE A 63 -5.01 -7.64 -2.49
N TYR A 64 -4.01 -6.76 -2.66
CA TYR A 64 -3.63 -6.20 -3.96
C TYR A 64 -3.18 -7.30 -4.94
N PHE A 65 -2.30 -8.21 -4.51
CA PHE A 65 -1.85 -9.32 -5.36
C PHE A 65 -2.98 -10.29 -5.69
N PHE A 66 -3.88 -10.57 -4.75
CA PHE A 66 -5.04 -11.41 -4.98
C PHE A 66 -5.96 -10.82 -6.06
N ILE A 67 -6.32 -9.54 -5.95
CA ILE A 67 -7.17 -8.86 -6.94
C ILE A 67 -6.48 -8.80 -8.30
N SER A 68 -5.17 -8.48 -8.33
CA SER A 68 -4.43 -8.38 -9.59
C SER A 68 -4.20 -9.73 -10.28
N GLY A 69 -4.17 -10.83 -9.53
CA GLY A 69 -4.05 -12.18 -10.09
C GLY A 69 -5.38 -12.74 -10.60
N TYR A 70 -6.49 -12.36 -9.98
CA TYR A 70 -7.82 -12.87 -10.34
C TYR A 70 -8.51 -12.06 -11.46
N PHE A 71 -8.39 -10.74 -11.44
CA PHE A 71 -9.05 -9.81 -12.38
C PHE A 71 -8.07 -9.16 -13.35
#